data_AF-G6XGZ1-F1
#
_entry.id   AF-G6XGZ1-F1
#
_cell.length_a   1.000
_cell.length_b   1.000
_cell.length_c   1.000
_cell.angle_alpha   90.00
_cell.angle_beta   90.00
_cell.angle_gamma   90.00
#
_symmetry.space_group_name_H-M   'P 1'
#
loop_
_entity.id
_entity.type
_entity.pdbx_description
1 polymer ?
#
loop_
_entity_poly.entity_id
_entity_poly.type
_entity_poly.pdbx_seq_one_letter_code
_entity_poly.pdbx_strand_id
1 'polypeptide(L)'
;MKVAYVINSVECGGAQMPIPDIVALLRARGGDVTVFGLAPKDALAVPLLENAGVPVRVRSGTLKDHVAAYRWLSRELQAFQPDLIWTSLTRASLLGQLVANRLNVPTVHWQHSARLKGANAFLLRLCRKRTTLWIADSRTVENFARRTLGLKNNLLCWPIFRANPDTPLASPWKQGQTVRIGTVGRLHAVKGYDFLCEAIRLLKDRPGLPPFRLLIAGDGPEQASLAQCIRNSDLPVELLGHYTAPLDFMKTLHLYVQPSHWEGLCVAAHEAMSCGLPIVATPAGELAVTIEEGRTGKIVPFNNAPALASAIGDLLQRPEKLAEMGRLSRERVLERFGPKAFAEHGNAVLDRLPGFTPRRPASGAD
;
A
#
# COMPACT_ATOMS: atom_id res chain seq x y z
N MET A 1 25.20 -5.16 -11.94
CA MET A 1 24.93 -5.98 -10.75
C MET A 1 23.62 -6.72 -10.94
N LYS A 2 23.62 -8.06 -10.96
CA LYS A 2 22.41 -8.88 -11.15
C LYS A 2 21.60 -9.00 -9.87
N VAL A 3 20.34 -8.60 -9.91
CA VAL A 3 19.41 -8.60 -8.78
C VAL A 3 18.27 -9.58 -9.06
N ALA A 4 18.15 -10.61 -8.21
CA ALA A 4 17.00 -11.50 -8.22
C ALA A 4 15.92 -10.97 -7.27
N TYR A 5 14.83 -10.44 -7.82
CA TYR A 5 13.69 -9.92 -7.04
C TYR A 5 12.63 -11.01 -6.83
N VAL A 6 12.53 -11.56 -5.62
CA VAL A 6 11.66 -12.71 -5.30
C VAL A 6 10.36 -12.25 -4.62
N ILE A 7 9.22 -12.67 -5.17
CA ILE A 7 7.87 -12.40 -4.64
C ILE A 7 7.06 -13.68 -4.44
N ASN A 8 6.06 -13.63 -3.54
CA ASN A 8 5.19 -14.79 -3.27
C ASN A 8 4.40 -15.25 -4.50
N SER A 9 3.85 -14.29 -5.23
CA SER A 9 3.02 -14.51 -6.41
C SER A 9 2.94 -13.26 -7.26
N VAL A 10 2.70 -13.44 -8.56
CA VAL A 10 2.51 -12.39 -9.57
C VAL A 10 1.03 -11.96 -9.70
N GLU A 11 0.35 -11.84 -8.56
CA GLU A 11 -1.02 -11.31 -8.53
C GLU A 11 -1.04 -9.78 -8.62
N CYS A 12 -2.09 -9.20 -9.20
CA CYS A 12 -2.27 -7.75 -9.19
C CYS A 12 -2.67 -7.29 -7.78
N GLY A 13 -1.75 -6.65 -7.06
CA GLY A 13 -1.96 -6.17 -5.71
C GLY A 13 -1.00 -5.04 -5.33
N GLY A 14 -1.25 -4.41 -4.18
CA GLY A 14 -0.51 -3.21 -3.75
C GLY A 14 1.00 -3.41 -3.54
N ALA A 15 1.49 -4.65 -3.43
CA ALA A 15 2.92 -4.94 -3.31
C ALA A 15 3.61 -5.15 -4.67
N GLN A 16 2.86 -5.45 -5.73
CA GLN A 16 3.38 -5.72 -7.07
C GLN A 16 3.36 -4.47 -7.95
N MET A 17 2.34 -3.62 -7.79
CA MET A 17 2.18 -2.38 -8.58
C MET A 17 3.42 -1.46 -8.57
N PRO A 18 4.15 -1.28 -7.45
CA PRO A 18 5.31 -0.38 -7.43
C PRO A 18 6.61 -0.98 -7.95
N ILE A 19 6.64 -2.28 -8.30
CA ILE A 19 7.87 -2.97 -8.74
C ILE A 19 8.53 -2.27 -9.93
N PRO A 20 7.82 -1.80 -10.98
CA PRO A 20 8.44 -1.05 -12.07
C PRO A 20 9.23 0.18 -11.61
N ASP A 21 8.69 1.00 -10.71
CA ASP A 21 9.37 2.19 -10.18
C ASP A 21 10.62 1.82 -9.37
N ILE A 22 10.54 0.74 -8.58
CA ILE A 22 11.67 0.19 -7.82
C ILE A 22 12.76 -0.29 -8.77
N VAL A 23 12.39 -1.07 -9.79
CA VAL A 23 13.32 -1.60 -10.79
C VAL A 23 13.96 -0.48 -11.59
N ALA A 24 13.22 0.56 -11.95
CA ALA A 24 13.76 1.74 -12.61
C ALA A 24 14.85 2.41 -11.77
N LEU A 25 14.63 2.57 -10.46
CA LEU A 25 15.64 3.15 -9.56
C LEU A 25 16.86 2.22 -9.39
N LEU A 26 16.66 0.91 -9.27
CA LEU A 26 17.75 -0.06 -9.22
C LEU A 26 18.60 -0.04 -10.50
N ARG A 27 17.95 0.02 -11.67
CA ARG A 27 18.60 0.11 -12.99
C ARG A 27 19.40 1.39 -13.17
N ALA A 28 18.85 2.53 -12.74
CA ALA A 28 19.56 3.80 -12.74
C ALA A 28 20.86 3.77 -11.90
N ARG A 29 21.01 2.78 -11.02
CA ARG A 29 22.17 2.59 -10.14
C ARG A 29 23.04 1.39 -10.56
N GLY A 30 22.84 0.85 -11.77
CA GLY A 30 23.62 -0.25 -12.35
C GLY A 30 23.11 -1.65 -12.03
N GLY A 31 21.88 -1.76 -11.50
CA GLY A 31 21.20 -3.03 -11.23
C GLY A 31 20.52 -3.60 -12.48
N ASP A 32 20.75 -4.88 -12.77
CA ASP A 32 19.98 -5.66 -13.74
C ASP A 32 19.02 -6.57 -12.98
N VAL A 33 17.72 -6.26 -13.04
CA VAL A 33 16.71 -6.90 -12.19
C VAL A 33 15.87 -7.89 -12.97
N THR A 34 15.75 -9.11 -12.44
CA THR A 34 14.78 -10.13 -12.89
C THR A 34 13.88 -10.52 -11.73
N VAL A 35 12.56 -10.57 -11.98
CA VAL A 35 11.55 -10.93 -10.98
C VAL A 35 11.30 -12.44 -11.00
N PHE A 36 11.29 -13.06 -9.82
CA PHE A 36 11.01 -14.48 -9.62
C PHE A 36 9.73 -14.63 -8.78
N GLY A 37 8.65 -15.09 -9.40
CA GLY A 37 7.36 -15.35 -8.77
C GLY A 37 7.23 -16.80 -8.31
N LEU A 38 6.97 -17.03 -7.02
CA LEU A 38 6.87 -18.40 -6.46
C LEU A 38 5.55 -19.13 -6.77
N ALA A 39 4.55 -18.42 -7.29
CA ALA A 39 3.26 -18.93 -7.74
C ALA A 39 2.61 -17.94 -8.73
N PRO A 40 1.73 -18.40 -9.64
CA PRO A 40 1.08 -17.52 -10.61
C PRO A 40 -0.10 -16.75 -10.01
N LYS A 41 -0.96 -17.42 -9.21
CA LYS A 41 -2.29 -16.91 -8.85
C LYS A 41 -3.10 -16.52 -10.10
N ASP A 42 -3.38 -15.23 -10.31
CA ASP A 42 -4.08 -14.71 -11.49
C ASP A 42 -3.11 -14.24 -12.60
N ALA A 43 -1.81 -14.18 -12.31
CA ALA A 43 -0.74 -13.72 -13.20
C ALA A 43 -0.94 -12.31 -13.80
N LEU A 44 -1.86 -11.49 -13.25
CA LEU A 44 -2.19 -10.19 -13.79
C LEU A 44 -1.06 -9.15 -13.66
N ALA A 45 -0.09 -9.38 -12.77
CA ALA A 45 1.09 -8.52 -12.67
C ALA A 45 2.14 -8.79 -13.77
N VAL A 46 2.07 -9.92 -14.48
CA VAL A 46 3.09 -10.28 -15.50
C VAL A 46 3.09 -9.29 -16.67
N PRO A 47 1.94 -8.99 -17.33
CA PRO A 47 1.94 -8.03 -18.44
C PRO A 47 2.41 -6.63 -18.01
N LEU A 48 2.07 -6.21 -16.79
CA LEU A 48 2.52 -4.93 -16.22
C LEU A 48 4.05 -4.87 -16.11
N LEU A 49 4.68 -5.94 -15.64
CA LEU A 49 6.13 -6.02 -15.49
C LEU A 49 6.83 -6.13 -16.85
N GLU A 50 6.30 -6.94 -17.77
CA GLU A 50 6.85 -7.10 -19.12
C GLU A 50 6.76 -5.81 -19.94
N ASN A 51 5.64 -5.08 -19.85
CA ASN A 51 5.47 -3.76 -20.49
C ASN A 51 6.45 -2.72 -19.93
N ALA A 52 6.85 -2.85 -18.66
CA ALA A 52 7.92 -2.04 -18.05
C ALA A 52 9.34 -2.55 -18.40
N GLY A 53 9.45 -3.55 -19.28
CA GLY A 53 10.70 -4.18 -19.67
C GLY A 53 11.38 -4.93 -18.52
N VAL A 54 10.62 -5.45 -17.55
CA VAL A 54 11.15 -6.21 -16.41
C VAL A 54 11.00 -7.71 -16.67
N PRO A 55 12.09 -8.48 -16.85
CA PRO A 55 12.00 -9.92 -17.05
C PRO A 55 11.36 -10.61 -15.85
N VAL A 56 10.41 -11.52 -16.10
CA VAL A 56 9.70 -12.26 -15.05
C VAL A 56 9.84 -13.77 -15.29
N ARG A 57 10.18 -14.52 -14.25
CA ARG A 57 10.13 -15.98 -14.22
C ARG A 57 9.13 -16.44 -13.17
N VAL A 58 8.12 -17.18 -13.60
CA VAL A 58 7.02 -17.61 -12.73
C VAL A 58 7.03 -19.12 -12.60
N ARG A 59 6.98 -19.59 -11.35
CA ARG A 59 6.82 -21.00 -11.03
C ARG A 59 5.36 -21.41 -11.17
N SER A 60 5.08 -22.53 -11.85
CA SER A 60 3.74 -23.13 -12.02
C SER A 60 3.16 -23.84 -10.77
N GLY A 61 3.51 -23.38 -9.56
CA GLY A 61 3.14 -24.03 -8.29
C GLY A 61 2.10 -23.27 -7.46
N THR A 62 1.84 -23.76 -6.25
CA THR A 62 0.85 -23.15 -5.32
C THR A 62 1.51 -22.27 -4.26
N LEU A 63 0.70 -21.67 -3.38
CA LEU A 63 1.19 -20.95 -2.21
C LEU A 63 1.59 -21.84 -1.01
N LYS A 64 1.22 -23.13 -1.02
CA LYS A 64 1.35 -24.04 0.14
C LYS A 64 2.53 -25.00 0.04
N ASP A 65 3.10 -25.18 -1.15
CA ASP A 65 4.11 -26.19 -1.46
C ASP A 65 5.56 -25.70 -1.25
N HIS A 66 5.89 -25.33 -0.01
CA HIS A 66 7.16 -24.66 0.35
C HIS A 66 8.42 -25.39 -0.11
N VAL A 67 8.47 -26.72 -0.05
CA VAL A 67 9.64 -27.52 -0.46
C VAL A 67 9.86 -27.45 -1.97
N ALA A 68 8.79 -27.59 -2.76
CA ALA A 68 8.86 -27.48 -4.21
C ALA A 68 9.21 -26.05 -4.65
N ALA A 69 8.69 -25.04 -3.96
CA ALA A 69 9.05 -23.63 -4.15
C ALA A 69 10.54 -23.39 -3.89
N TYR A 70 11.07 -23.92 -2.78
CA TYR A 70 12.49 -23.82 -2.44
C TYR A 70 13.38 -24.49 -3.48
N ARG A 71 13.05 -25.72 -3.92
CA ARG A 71 13.83 -26.45 -4.93
C ARG A 71 13.83 -25.72 -6.28
N TRP A 72 12.70 -25.17 -6.68
CA TRP A 72 12.61 -24.36 -7.90
C TRP A 72 13.45 -23.08 -7.78
N LEU A 73 13.26 -22.30 -6.71
CA LEU A 73 13.99 -21.05 -6.49
C LEU A 73 15.51 -21.31 -6.41
N SER A 74 15.93 -22.38 -5.75
CA SER A 74 17.34 -22.76 -5.66
C SER A 74 17.95 -23.02 -7.04
N ARG A 75 17.26 -23.77 -7.92
CA ARG A 75 17.73 -24.06 -9.27
C ARG A 75 17.80 -22.81 -10.14
N GLU A 76 16.73 -22.00 -10.11
CA GLU A 76 16.66 -20.76 -10.88
C GLU A 76 17.75 -19.77 -10.47
N LEU A 77 17.94 -19.54 -9.17
CA LEU A 77 18.96 -18.61 -8.69
C LEU A 77 20.38 -19.14 -8.87
N GLN A 78 20.59 -20.45 -8.79
CA GLN A 78 21.88 -21.05 -9.14
C GLN A 78 22.20 -20.88 -10.63
N ALA A 79 21.22 -20.98 -11.53
CA ALA A 79 21.44 -20.72 -12.95
C ALA A 79 21.63 -19.23 -13.25
N PHE A 80 20.88 -18.36 -12.56
CA PHE A 80 20.92 -16.91 -12.77
C PHE A 80 22.20 -16.24 -12.25
N GLN A 81 22.81 -16.80 -11.19
CA GLN A 81 24.00 -16.26 -10.52
C GLN A 81 23.80 -14.80 -10.08
N PRO A 82 22.87 -14.52 -9.13
CA PRO A 82 22.62 -13.16 -8.65
C PRO A 82 23.75 -12.64 -7.77
N ASP A 83 24.05 -11.35 -7.91
CA ASP A 83 24.92 -10.61 -6.98
C ASP A 83 24.14 -10.20 -5.71
N LEU A 84 22.81 -10.12 -5.81
CA LEU A 84 21.91 -9.77 -4.70
C LEU A 84 20.55 -10.45 -4.84
N ILE A 85 20.01 -10.94 -3.73
CA ILE A 85 18.63 -11.44 -3.65
C ILE A 85 17.78 -10.42 -2.91
N TRP A 86 16.82 -9.83 -3.62
CA TRP A 86 15.84 -8.91 -3.06
C TRP A 86 14.53 -9.65 -2.82
N THR A 87 13.99 -9.61 -1.62
CA THR A 87 12.77 -10.36 -1.26
C THR A 87 11.65 -9.43 -0.84
N SER A 88 10.42 -9.76 -1.23
CA SER A 88 9.21 -9.06 -0.80
C SER A 88 8.14 -10.06 -0.37
N LEU A 89 7.50 -9.80 0.77
CA LEU A 89 6.52 -10.68 1.42
C LEU A 89 7.14 -11.90 2.12
N THR A 90 6.49 -12.37 3.18
CA THR A 90 7.06 -13.35 4.12
C THR A 90 7.55 -14.66 3.52
N ARG A 91 6.78 -15.30 2.62
CA ARG A 91 7.15 -16.62 2.07
C ARG A 91 8.38 -16.51 1.17
N ALA A 92 8.40 -15.55 0.25
CA ALA A 92 9.54 -15.25 -0.60
C ALA A 92 10.78 -14.92 0.21
N SER A 93 10.59 -14.29 1.37
CA SER A 93 11.70 -13.85 2.21
C SER A 93 12.32 -14.99 2.99
N LEU A 94 11.50 -15.85 3.60
CA LEU A 94 12.00 -17.06 4.26
C LEU A 94 12.71 -17.98 3.27
N LEU A 95 12.11 -18.22 2.09
CA LEU A 95 12.73 -19.08 1.08
C LEU A 95 13.97 -18.42 0.46
N GLY A 96 13.92 -17.13 0.15
CA GLY A 96 15.03 -16.36 -0.39
C GLY A 96 16.21 -16.29 0.56
N GLN A 97 16.00 -16.10 1.86
CA GLN A 97 17.05 -16.14 2.89
C GLN A 97 17.74 -17.51 2.96
N LEU A 98 16.99 -18.60 2.81
CA LEU A 98 17.57 -19.96 2.80
C LEU A 98 18.43 -20.17 1.55
N VAL A 99 17.95 -19.77 0.37
CA VAL A 99 18.71 -19.89 -0.88
C VAL A 99 19.93 -18.99 -0.87
N ALA A 100 19.80 -17.74 -0.41
CA ALA A 100 20.89 -16.79 -0.31
C ALA A 100 22.02 -17.29 0.60
N ASN A 101 21.68 -17.88 1.76
CA ASN A 101 22.66 -18.49 2.65
C ASN A 101 23.37 -19.70 2.00
N ARG A 102 22.69 -20.47 1.15
CA ARG A 102 23.30 -21.59 0.41
C ARG A 102 24.24 -21.09 -0.69
N LEU A 103 23.89 -19.99 -1.36
CA LEU A 103 24.66 -19.42 -2.47
C LEU A 103 25.72 -18.39 -2.02
N ASN A 104 25.78 -18.06 -0.73
CA ASN A 104 26.62 -16.99 -0.17
C ASN A 104 26.38 -15.61 -0.84
N VAL A 105 25.11 -15.30 -1.13
CA VAL A 105 24.69 -14.04 -1.77
C VAL A 105 24.03 -13.11 -0.74
N PRO A 106 24.34 -11.80 -0.72
CA PRO A 106 23.66 -10.86 0.18
C PRO A 106 22.14 -10.81 -0.09
N THR A 107 21.37 -10.55 0.96
CA THR A 107 19.90 -10.52 0.89
C THR A 107 19.33 -9.21 1.40
N VAL A 108 18.36 -8.65 0.67
CA VAL A 108 17.53 -7.54 1.10
C VAL A 108 16.10 -8.02 1.32
N HIS A 109 15.46 -7.51 2.35
CA HIS A 109 14.07 -7.84 2.66
C HIS A 109 13.20 -6.60 2.75
N TRP A 110 12.18 -6.52 1.90
CA TRP A 110 11.14 -5.50 1.97
C TRP A 110 9.89 -6.07 2.66
N GLN A 111 9.63 -5.57 3.87
CA GLN A 111 8.49 -5.90 4.69
C GLN A 111 7.34 -4.93 4.39
N HIS A 112 6.16 -5.49 4.08
CA HIS A 112 4.97 -4.75 3.64
C HIS A 112 3.80 -4.80 4.65
N SER A 113 4.05 -5.33 5.85
CA SER A 113 2.99 -5.55 6.83
C SER A 113 3.50 -5.40 8.25
N ALA A 114 2.81 -4.61 9.08
CA ALA A 114 3.04 -4.55 10.53
C ALA A 114 2.35 -5.69 11.29
N ARG A 115 1.89 -6.74 10.59
CA ARG A 115 1.24 -7.92 11.17
C ARG A 115 1.76 -9.18 10.51
N LEU A 116 2.23 -10.09 11.35
CA LEU A 116 2.69 -11.42 10.95
C LEU A 116 1.97 -12.48 11.79
N LYS A 117 1.74 -13.65 11.19
CA LYS A 117 1.37 -14.85 11.96
C LYS A 117 2.52 -15.20 12.91
N GLY A 118 2.23 -15.68 14.12
CA GLY A 118 3.25 -15.95 15.15
C GLY A 118 4.42 -16.80 14.65
N ALA A 119 4.13 -17.91 13.97
CA ALA A 119 5.15 -18.78 13.38
C ALA A 119 6.05 -18.04 12.37
N ASN A 120 5.47 -17.18 11.53
CA ASN A 120 6.23 -16.40 10.55
C ASN A 120 7.13 -15.36 11.22
N ALA A 121 6.63 -14.68 12.25
CA ALA A 121 7.42 -13.72 13.02
C ALA A 121 8.61 -14.41 13.70
N PHE A 122 8.38 -15.59 14.29
CA PHE A 122 9.42 -16.41 14.89
C PHE A 122 10.50 -16.81 13.87
N LEU A 123 10.11 -17.37 12.72
CA LEU A 123 11.04 -17.79 11.67
C LEU A 123 11.84 -16.61 11.09
N LEU A 124 11.20 -15.47 10.83
CA LEU A 124 11.89 -14.28 10.35
C LEU A 124 12.86 -13.72 11.41
N ARG A 125 12.49 -13.76 12.68
CA ARG A 125 13.38 -13.38 13.79
C ARG A 125 14.59 -14.29 13.85
N LEU A 126 14.44 -15.61 13.68
CA LEU A 126 15.57 -16.54 13.62
C LEU A 126 16.48 -16.26 12.42
N CYS A 127 15.91 -15.94 11.26
CA CYS A 127 16.66 -15.69 10.03
C CYS A 127 17.18 -14.25 9.91
N ARG A 128 16.91 -13.35 10.88
CA ARG A 128 17.18 -11.90 10.75
C ARG A 128 18.63 -11.53 10.43
N LYS A 129 19.59 -12.32 10.92
CA LYS A 129 21.03 -12.11 10.69
C LYS A 129 21.49 -12.53 9.29
N ARG A 130 20.65 -13.27 8.54
CA ARG A 130 20.90 -13.67 7.15
C ARG A 130 20.46 -12.62 6.13
N THR A 131 20.06 -11.44 6.59
CA THR A 131 19.60 -10.35 5.74
C THR A 131 20.46 -9.13 5.99
N THR A 132 21.12 -8.69 4.93
CA THR A 132 22.04 -7.56 4.91
C THR A 132 21.32 -6.27 5.26
N LEU A 133 20.14 -6.05 4.67
CA LEU A 133 19.32 -4.85 4.91
C LEU A 133 17.83 -5.18 4.87
N TRP A 134 17.11 -4.64 5.84
CA TRP A 134 15.65 -4.67 5.92
C TRP A 134 15.10 -3.32 5.51
N ILE A 135 13.97 -3.36 4.82
CA ILE A 135 13.24 -2.21 4.33
C ILE A 135 11.81 -2.34 4.85
N ALA A 136 11.33 -1.32 5.53
CA ALA A 136 9.93 -1.17 5.90
C ALA A 136 9.24 -0.23 4.90
N ASP A 137 8.03 -0.58 4.48
CA ASP A 137 7.16 0.25 3.63
C ASP A 137 6.52 1.44 4.36
N SER A 138 6.62 1.51 5.68
CA SER A 138 6.08 2.61 6.48
C SER A 138 6.74 2.69 7.84
N ARG A 139 6.56 3.80 8.55
CA ARG A 139 7.09 3.97 9.92
C ARG A 139 6.45 2.98 10.87
N THR A 140 5.18 2.66 10.65
CA THR A 140 4.46 1.64 11.43
C THR A 140 5.08 0.26 11.25
N VAL A 141 5.43 -0.11 10.01
CA VAL A 141 6.10 -1.37 9.73
C VAL A 141 7.53 -1.38 10.26
N GLU A 142 8.23 -0.25 10.22
CA GLU A 142 9.55 -0.09 10.84
C GLU A 142 9.47 -0.36 12.35
N ASN A 143 8.55 0.30 13.04
CA ASN A 143 8.33 0.13 14.48
C ASN A 143 7.96 -1.31 14.83
N PHE A 144 7.09 -1.95 14.04
CA PHE A 144 6.77 -3.36 14.19
C PHE A 144 8.01 -4.25 14.03
N ALA A 145 8.82 -4.02 12.99
CA ALA A 145 10.01 -4.83 12.73
C ALA A 145 11.06 -4.68 13.86
N ARG A 146 11.22 -3.46 14.41
CA ARG A 146 12.07 -3.22 15.60
C ARG A 146 11.57 -3.99 16.82
N ARG A 147 10.27 -3.88 17.14
CA ARG A 147 9.68 -4.49 18.35
C ARG A 147 9.59 -6.01 18.25
N THR A 148 9.09 -6.54 17.15
CA THR A 148 8.77 -7.96 16.99
C THR A 148 9.97 -8.78 16.51
N LEU A 149 10.69 -8.28 15.50
CA LEU A 149 11.83 -9.01 14.91
C LEU A 149 13.17 -8.66 15.57
N GLY A 150 13.23 -7.60 16.37
CA GLY A 150 14.43 -7.18 17.10
C GLY A 150 15.48 -6.53 16.19
N LEU A 151 15.05 -5.87 15.10
CA LEU A 151 15.96 -5.19 14.17
C LEU A 151 16.46 -3.86 14.73
N LYS A 152 17.71 -3.52 14.43
CA LYS A 152 18.38 -2.29 14.89
C LYS A 152 18.91 -1.48 13.71
N ASN A 153 20.19 -1.64 13.37
CA ASN A 153 20.89 -0.72 12.47
C ASN A 153 20.71 -1.06 10.98
N ASN A 154 20.32 -2.30 10.66
CA ASN A 154 20.10 -2.79 9.31
C ASN A 154 18.63 -2.67 8.86
N LEU A 155 17.95 -1.61 9.27
CA LEU A 155 16.56 -1.33 8.90
C LEU A 155 16.43 0.12 8.42
N LEU A 156 15.83 0.31 7.26
CA LEU A 156 15.47 1.60 6.69
C LEU A 156 13.98 1.62 6.31
N CYS A 157 13.40 2.81 6.25
CA CYS A 157 12.06 3.00 5.73
C CYS A 157 12.17 3.46 4.27
N TRP A 158 11.53 2.73 3.36
CA TRP A 158 11.30 3.16 1.98
C TRP A 158 9.84 2.84 1.68
N PRO A 159 8.98 3.87 1.65
CA PRO A 159 7.58 3.66 1.31
C PRO A 159 7.41 3.04 -0.06
N ILE A 160 6.62 1.96 -0.12
CA ILE A 160 6.38 1.26 -1.38
C ILE A 160 5.52 2.09 -2.34
N PHE A 161 4.72 3.02 -1.80
CA PHE A 161 3.90 3.91 -2.61
C PHE A 161 4.71 5.07 -3.19
N ARG A 162 4.58 5.26 -4.50
CA ARG A 162 5.07 6.43 -5.23
C ARG A 162 3.86 7.19 -5.78
N ALA A 163 3.60 8.37 -5.23
CA ALA A 163 2.53 9.23 -5.70
C ALA A 163 2.86 9.76 -7.10
N ASN A 164 1.94 9.59 -8.05
CA ASN A 164 2.08 10.12 -9.40
C ASN A 164 1.52 11.57 -9.46
N PRO A 165 2.32 12.58 -9.81
CA PRO A 165 1.84 13.95 -10.01
C PRO A 165 0.72 14.04 -11.07
N ASP A 166 0.71 13.15 -12.06
CA ASP A 166 -0.26 13.15 -13.16
C ASP A 166 -1.53 12.36 -12.85
N THR A 167 -1.74 11.98 -11.58
CA THR A 167 -2.97 11.29 -11.13
C THR A 167 -4.20 12.13 -11.46
N PRO A 168 -5.28 11.53 -12.03
CA PRO A 168 -6.53 12.24 -12.30
C PRO A 168 -7.10 12.91 -11.05
N LEU A 169 -7.51 14.17 -11.18
CA LEU A 169 -8.05 14.93 -10.07
C LEU A 169 -9.54 14.66 -9.87
N ALA A 170 -9.95 14.62 -8.61
CA ALA A 170 -11.35 14.57 -8.20
C ALA A 170 -12.08 15.84 -8.65
N SER A 171 -13.29 15.65 -9.17
CA SER A 171 -14.12 16.78 -9.56
C SER A 171 -14.59 17.55 -8.33
N PRO A 172 -14.48 18.88 -8.29
CA PRO A 172 -14.96 19.67 -7.17
C PRO A 172 -16.47 19.54 -7.01
N TRP A 173 -16.95 19.70 -5.78
CA TRP A 173 -18.39 19.71 -5.54
C TRP A 173 -19.04 20.97 -6.13
N LYS A 174 -20.24 20.84 -6.70
CA LYS A 174 -21.06 21.93 -7.25
C LYS A 174 -22.38 22.05 -6.50
N GLN A 175 -22.84 23.28 -6.31
CA GLN A 175 -24.09 23.54 -5.59
C GLN A 175 -25.28 22.77 -6.20
N GLY A 176 -26.07 22.14 -5.33
CA GLY A 176 -27.24 21.35 -5.71
C GLY A 176 -26.96 19.90 -6.10
N GLN A 177 -25.70 19.48 -6.26
CA GLN A 177 -25.40 18.08 -6.59
C GLN A 177 -25.26 17.20 -5.35
N THR A 178 -25.50 15.91 -5.51
CA THR A 178 -25.27 14.92 -4.46
C THR A 178 -23.78 14.80 -4.11
N VAL A 179 -23.45 14.89 -2.82
CA VAL A 179 -22.09 14.62 -2.34
C VAL A 179 -21.82 13.12 -2.38
N ARG A 180 -20.94 12.73 -3.31
CA ARG A 180 -20.36 11.38 -3.41
C ARG A 180 -19.23 11.19 -2.39
N ILE A 181 -19.47 10.33 -1.40
CA ILE A 181 -18.49 9.83 -0.44
C ILE A 181 -18.06 8.46 -0.92
N GLY A 182 -16.78 8.07 -0.79
CA GLY A 182 -16.37 6.75 -1.21
C GLY A 182 -15.22 6.12 -0.44
N THR A 183 -15.06 4.82 -0.63
CA THR A 183 -13.97 4.02 -0.10
C THR A 183 -13.63 2.87 -1.04
N VAL A 184 -12.36 2.47 -1.09
CA VAL A 184 -11.90 1.34 -1.91
C VAL A 184 -11.18 0.31 -1.06
N GLY A 185 -11.56 -0.95 -1.22
CA GLY A 185 -10.80 -2.08 -0.70
C GLY A 185 -11.65 -3.29 -0.36
N ARG A 186 -10.98 -4.41 -0.10
CA ARG A 186 -11.62 -5.69 0.23
C ARG A 186 -12.65 -5.54 1.36
N LEU A 187 -13.85 -6.08 1.15
CA LEU A 187 -14.93 -6.13 2.14
C LEU A 187 -14.59 -7.15 3.23
N HIS A 188 -13.76 -6.73 4.19
CA HIS A 188 -13.27 -7.55 5.29
C HIS A 188 -13.38 -6.75 6.60
N ALA A 189 -13.69 -7.40 7.72
CA ALA A 189 -13.92 -6.75 9.02
C ALA A 189 -12.83 -5.74 9.43
N VAL A 190 -11.56 -6.01 9.07
CA VAL A 190 -10.43 -5.08 9.29
C VAL A 190 -10.63 -3.69 8.68
N LYS A 191 -11.46 -3.56 7.64
CA LYS A 191 -11.71 -2.29 6.96
C LYS A 191 -12.72 -1.39 7.67
N GLY A 192 -13.52 -1.92 8.61
CA GLY A 192 -14.44 -1.12 9.43
C GLY A 192 -15.65 -0.56 8.69
N TYR A 193 -16.09 -1.22 7.60
CA TYR A 193 -17.23 -0.74 6.81
C TYR A 193 -18.57 -0.87 7.53
N ASP A 194 -18.67 -1.75 8.53
CA ASP A 194 -19.77 -1.81 9.50
C ASP A 194 -19.95 -0.49 10.25
N PHE A 195 -18.86 0.05 10.82
CA PHE A 195 -18.88 1.37 11.50
C PHE A 195 -19.19 2.51 10.53
N LEU A 196 -18.76 2.40 9.28
CA LEU A 196 -19.11 3.38 8.25
C LEU A 196 -20.60 3.34 7.91
N CYS A 197 -21.19 2.16 7.72
CA CYS A 197 -22.64 2.03 7.53
C CYS A 197 -23.41 2.59 8.72
N GLU A 198 -22.96 2.33 9.95
CA GLU A 198 -23.58 2.92 11.14
C GLU A 198 -23.44 4.46 11.17
N ALA A 199 -22.28 5.01 10.80
CA ALA A 199 -22.08 6.45 10.69
C ALA A 199 -23.02 7.08 9.64
N ILE A 200 -23.21 6.43 8.49
CA ILE A 200 -24.16 6.86 7.47
C ILE A 200 -25.61 6.81 7.99
N ARG A 201 -25.97 5.77 8.75
CA ARG A 201 -27.28 5.67 9.40
C ARG A 201 -27.55 6.85 10.34
N LEU A 202 -26.54 7.33 11.07
CA LEU A 202 -26.67 8.51 11.95
C LEU A 202 -26.80 9.84 11.18
N LEU A 203 -26.38 9.87 9.91
CA LEU A 203 -26.40 11.08 9.09
C LEU A 203 -27.58 11.17 8.14
N LYS A 204 -28.18 10.04 7.72
CA LYS A 204 -29.18 10.02 6.64
C LYS A 204 -30.38 10.94 6.88
N ASP A 205 -30.82 11.05 8.14
CA ASP A 205 -31.96 11.87 8.55
C ASP A 205 -31.54 13.17 9.25
N ARG A 206 -30.25 13.50 9.24
CA ARG A 206 -29.73 14.69 9.91
C ARG A 206 -30.11 15.95 9.11
N PRO A 207 -30.84 16.91 9.71
CA PRO A 207 -31.27 18.10 9.00
C PRO A 207 -30.09 19.00 8.64
N GLY A 208 -30.23 19.75 7.55
CA GLY A 208 -29.25 20.75 7.11
C GLY A 208 -28.05 20.19 6.34
N LEU A 209 -28.03 18.89 6.03
CA LEU A 209 -27.01 18.29 5.16
C LEU A 209 -27.46 18.31 3.69
N PRO A 210 -26.54 18.50 2.72
CA PRO A 210 -26.84 18.27 1.32
C PRO A 210 -27.15 16.80 1.06
N PRO A 211 -27.87 16.45 -0.03
CA PRO A 211 -28.02 15.05 -0.41
C PRO A 211 -26.64 14.40 -0.59
N PHE A 212 -26.45 13.20 -0.06
CA PHE A 212 -25.19 12.48 -0.15
C PHE A 212 -25.42 10.99 -0.43
N ARG A 213 -24.41 10.32 -0.97
CA ARG A 213 -24.36 8.86 -1.12
C ARG A 213 -22.97 8.34 -0.82
N LEU A 214 -22.90 7.16 -0.23
CA LEU A 214 -21.66 6.41 -0.02
C LEU A 214 -21.50 5.35 -1.10
N LEU A 215 -20.33 5.31 -1.74
CA LEU A 215 -19.96 4.31 -2.72
C LEU A 215 -18.82 3.45 -2.15
N ILE A 216 -19.01 2.13 -2.09
CA ILE A 216 -18.01 1.19 -1.60
C ILE A 216 -17.55 0.32 -2.77
N ALA A 217 -16.31 0.52 -3.22
CA ALA A 217 -15.71 -0.27 -4.29
C ALA A 217 -14.83 -1.38 -3.71
N GLY A 218 -15.17 -2.62 -4.02
CA GLY A 218 -14.49 -3.82 -3.55
C GLY A 218 -15.45 -4.98 -3.31
N ASP A 219 -14.88 -6.16 -3.16
CA ASP A 219 -15.56 -7.41 -2.85
C ASP A 219 -14.92 -8.08 -1.63
N GLY A 220 -15.60 -9.06 -1.04
CA GLY A 220 -15.05 -9.79 0.10
C GLY A 220 -16.08 -10.50 0.97
N PRO A 221 -15.61 -11.19 2.03
CA PRO A 221 -16.47 -12.00 2.89
C PRO A 221 -17.60 -11.21 3.57
N GLU A 222 -17.44 -9.90 3.80
CA GLU A 222 -18.47 -9.05 4.43
C GLU A 222 -19.53 -8.52 3.44
N GLN A 223 -19.51 -8.94 2.16
CA GLN A 223 -20.44 -8.40 1.17
C GLN A 223 -21.91 -8.65 1.55
N ALA A 224 -22.24 -9.87 1.98
CA ALA A 224 -23.61 -10.25 2.32
C ALA A 224 -24.12 -9.52 3.57
N SER A 225 -23.29 -9.41 4.61
CA SER A 225 -23.62 -8.70 5.86
C SER A 225 -23.84 -7.21 5.60
N LEU A 226 -22.94 -6.57 4.84
CA LEU A 226 -23.08 -5.16 4.45
C LEU A 226 -24.33 -4.92 3.61
N ALA A 227 -24.58 -5.76 2.60
CA ALA A 227 -25.77 -5.62 1.74
C ALA A 227 -27.07 -5.75 2.54
N GLN A 228 -27.12 -6.64 3.53
CA GLN A 228 -28.28 -6.79 4.42
C GLN A 228 -28.47 -5.55 5.31
N CYS A 229 -27.39 -5.02 5.89
CA CYS A 229 -27.42 -3.81 6.71
C CYS A 229 -27.96 -2.60 5.91
N ILE A 230 -27.45 -2.42 4.68
CA ILE A 230 -27.85 -1.35 3.77
C ILE A 230 -29.34 -1.44 3.45
N ARG A 231 -29.85 -2.61 3.08
CA ARG A 231 -31.28 -2.82 2.78
C ARG A 231 -32.16 -2.60 4.02
N ASN A 232 -31.81 -3.20 5.16
CA ASN A 232 -32.63 -3.14 6.37
C ASN A 232 -32.77 -1.71 6.92
N SER A 233 -31.76 -0.88 6.72
CA SER A 233 -31.72 0.49 7.24
C SER A 233 -32.00 1.55 6.18
N ASP A 234 -32.34 1.13 4.94
CA ASP A 234 -32.52 2.01 3.77
C ASP A 234 -31.41 3.06 3.65
N LEU A 235 -30.15 2.58 3.67
CA LEU A 235 -29.00 3.47 3.67
C LEU A 235 -28.71 3.97 2.25
N PRO A 236 -28.31 5.24 2.07
CA PRO A 236 -27.84 5.77 0.78
C PRO A 236 -26.42 5.27 0.45
N VAL A 237 -26.25 3.94 0.39
CA VAL A 237 -24.97 3.25 0.23
C VAL A 237 -25.06 2.29 -0.95
N GLU A 238 -24.05 2.30 -1.81
CA GLU A 238 -23.95 1.40 -2.96
C GLU A 238 -22.68 0.54 -2.86
N LEU A 239 -22.85 -0.78 -2.97
CA LEU A 239 -21.74 -1.73 -3.11
C LEU A 239 -21.47 -1.96 -4.60
N LEU A 240 -20.32 -1.48 -5.09
CA LEU A 240 -19.99 -1.54 -6.52
C LEU A 240 -19.36 -2.88 -6.95
N GLY A 241 -19.02 -3.74 -5.99
CA GLY A 241 -18.27 -4.97 -6.25
C GLY A 241 -16.81 -4.70 -6.62
N HIS A 242 -16.15 -5.70 -7.22
CA HIS A 242 -14.75 -5.57 -7.64
C HIS A 242 -14.58 -4.45 -8.67
N TYR A 243 -13.64 -3.53 -8.43
CA TYR A 243 -13.39 -2.37 -9.28
C TYR A 243 -11.93 -2.36 -9.73
N THR A 244 -11.70 -2.40 -11.04
CA THR A 244 -10.35 -2.58 -11.63
C THR A 244 -9.61 -1.27 -11.85
N ALA A 245 -10.30 -0.13 -11.84
CA ALA A 245 -9.73 1.20 -12.09
C ALA A 245 -9.93 2.15 -10.88
N PRO A 246 -9.25 1.93 -9.74
CA PRO A 246 -9.53 2.66 -8.50
C PRO A 246 -9.39 4.19 -8.65
N LEU A 247 -8.46 4.69 -9.47
CA LEU A 247 -8.30 6.12 -9.73
C LEU A 247 -9.50 6.71 -10.49
N ASP A 248 -10.07 5.96 -11.45
CA ASP A 248 -11.28 6.37 -12.17
C ASP A 248 -12.52 6.38 -11.29
N PHE A 249 -12.56 5.55 -10.25
CA PHE A 249 -13.56 5.65 -9.20
C PHE A 249 -13.31 6.88 -8.31
N MET A 250 -12.09 7.04 -7.80
CA MET A 250 -11.74 8.12 -6.87
C MET A 250 -11.95 9.52 -7.49
N LYS A 251 -11.67 9.72 -8.79
CA LYS A 251 -11.91 11.02 -9.45
C LYS A 251 -13.39 11.46 -9.45
N THR A 252 -14.31 10.52 -9.20
CA THR A 252 -15.75 10.81 -9.10
C THR A 252 -16.18 11.20 -7.69
N LEU A 253 -15.34 11.01 -6.67
CA LEU A 253 -15.71 11.29 -5.29
C LEU A 253 -15.50 12.78 -4.95
N HIS A 254 -16.06 13.20 -3.82
CA HIS A 254 -15.74 14.48 -3.19
C HIS A 254 -15.13 14.31 -1.79
N LEU A 255 -15.30 13.13 -1.17
CA LEU A 255 -14.77 12.79 0.14
C LEU A 255 -14.39 11.31 0.15
N TYR A 256 -13.20 10.99 0.65
CA TYR A 256 -12.77 9.61 0.85
C TYR A 256 -12.78 9.23 2.33
N VAL A 257 -13.26 8.02 2.65
CA VAL A 257 -13.33 7.54 4.04
C VAL A 257 -12.59 6.21 4.21
N GLN A 258 -11.70 6.13 5.20
CA GLN A 258 -10.92 4.93 5.53
C GLN A 258 -11.05 4.59 7.04
N PRO A 259 -12.12 3.89 7.46
CA PRO A 259 -12.43 3.65 8.87
C PRO A 259 -11.73 2.38 9.41
N SER A 260 -10.57 2.05 8.85
CA SER A 260 -9.96 0.73 9.04
C SER A 260 -9.41 0.53 10.46
N HIS A 261 -9.58 -0.67 11.00
CA HIS A 261 -8.99 -1.06 12.27
C HIS A 261 -7.47 -1.19 12.17
N TRP A 262 -6.98 -1.60 11.01
CA TRP A 262 -5.56 -1.87 10.83
C TRP A 262 -5.14 -1.65 9.37
N GLU A 263 -4.00 -0.98 9.21
CA GLU A 263 -3.33 -0.72 7.95
C GLU A 263 -1.81 -0.74 8.15
N GLY A 264 -1.07 -1.07 7.09
CA GLY A 264 0.36 -0.76 6.99
C GLY A 264 0.52 0.66 6.47
N LEU A 265 0.56 0.79 5.14
CA LEU A 265 0.55 2.08 4.44
C LEU A 265 -0.86 2.55 4.06
N CYS A 266 -1.78 1.65 3.71
CA CYS A 266 -3.07 1.95 3.06
C CYS A 266 -2.91 2.69 1.71
N VAL A 267 -2.54 1.93 0.67
CA VAL A 267 -2.35 2.46 -0.70
C VAL A 267 -3.57 3.22 -1.21
N ALA A 268 -4.78 2.67 -1.03
CA ALA A 268 -6.01 3.29 -1.54
C ALA A 268 -6.29 4.69 -0.96
N ALA A 269 -5.99 4.91 0.32
CA ALA A 269 -6.13 6.24 0.92
C ALA A 269 -5.08 7.23 0.35
N HIS A 270 -3.85 6.77 0.12
CA HIS A 270 -2.81 7.62 -0.50
C HIS A 270 -3.08 7.91 -1.98
N GLU A 271 -3.69 6.97 -2.71
CA GLU A 271 -4.23 7.19 -4.06
C GLU A 271 -5.35 8.24 -4.02
N ALA A 272 -6.28 8.16 -3.06
CA ALA A 272 -7.33 9.15 -2.89
C ALA A 272 -6.78 10.55 -2.60
N MET A 273 -5.75 10.66 -1.75
CA MET A 273 -5.02 11.92 -1.53
C MET A 273 -4.39 12.41 -2.84
N SER A 274 -3.83 11.51 -3.66
CA SER A 274 -3.20 11.86 -4.95
C SER A 274 -4.22 12.40 -5.96
N CYS A 275 -5.46 11.92 -5.91
CA CYS A 275 -6.60 12.48 -6.65
C CYS A 275 -7.07 13.84 -6.09
N GLY A 276 -6.54 14.32 -4.99
CA GLY A 276 -6.99 15.55 -4.34
C GLY A 276 -8.31 15.40 -3.60
N LEU A 277 -8.55 14.26 -2.96
CA LEU A 277 -9.66 14.09 -2.04
C LEU A 277 -9.26 14.43 -0.60
N PRO A 278 -10.13 15.11 0.16
CA PRO A 278 -10.02 15.14 1.61
C PRO A 278 -10.28 13.75 2.18
N ILE A 279 -9.59 13.41 3.27
CA ILE A 279 -9.66 12.06 3.87
C ILE A 279 -10.28 12.13 5.27
N VAL A 280 -11.28 11.30 5.54
CA VAL A 280 -11.70 10.97 6.92
C VAL A 280 -11.24 9.56 7.23
N ALA A 281 -10.38 9.37 8.23
CA ALA A 281 -9.85 8.05 8.53
C ALA A 281 -9.68 7.81 10.02
N THR A 282 -9.57 6.55 10.41
CA THR A 282 -8.98 6.17 11.69
C THR A 282 -7.45 6.36 11.64
N PRO A 283 -6.74 6.44 12.78
CA PRO A 283 -5.27 6.55 12.80
C PRO A 283 -4.60 5.19 12.53
N ALA A 284 -5.07 4.45 11.51
CA ALA A 284 -4.54 3.16 11.12
C ALA A 284 -3.23 3.30 10.32
N GLY A 285 -2.18 2.63 10.77
CA GLY A 285 -0.93 2.57 10.00
C GLY A 285 -0.30 3.94 9.79
N GLU A 286 0.16 4.19 8.55
CA GLU A 286 0.80 5.45 8.16
C GLU A 286 -0.20 6.63 8.08
N LEU A 287 -1.52 6.38 8.09
CA LEU A 287 -2.53 7.44 8.03
C LEU A 287 -2.48 8.36 9.26
N ALA A 288 -2.11 7.81 10.42
CA ALA A 288 -1.95 8.56 11.67
C ALA A 288 -0.95 9.73 11.57
N VAL A 289 0.00 9.66 10.65
CA VAL A 289 1.05 10.67 10.46
C VAL A 289 1.01 11.34 9.09
N THR A 290 0.23 10.79 8.16
CA THR A 290 0.08 11.33 6.80
C THR A 290 -1.02 12.39 6.75
N ILE A 291 -2.12 12.16 7.47
CA ILE A 291 -3.24 13.10 7.55
C ILE A 291 -2.93 14.14 8.63
N GLU A 292 -2.98 15.41 8.23
CA GLU A 292 -2.94 16.57 9.11
C GLU A 292 -4.37 16.99 9.48
N GLU A 293 -4.73 16.79 10.76
CA GLU A 293 -6.06 17.06 11.32
C GLU A 293 -6.56 18.47 10.98
N GLY A 294 -7.75 18.56 10.42
CA GLY A 294 -8.41 19.82 10.06
C GLY A 294 -7.86 20.50 8.80
N ARG A 295 -6.68 20.10 8.31
CA ARG A 295 -6.03 20.72 7.14
C ARG A 295 -6.13 19.88 5.87
N THR A 296 -5.85 18.59 5.97
CA THR A 296 -5.87 17.64 4.83
C THR A 296 -7.00 16.61 4.95
N GLY A 297 -7.63 16.55 6.12
CA GLY A 297 -8.61 15.54 6.46
C GLY A 297 -8.97 15.58 7.93
N LYS A 298 -9.63 14.53 8.41
CA LYS A 298 -9.97 14.30 9.82
C LYS A 298 -9.59 12.89 10.25
N ILE A 299 -9.07 12.78 11.45
CA ILE A 299 -8.76 11.54 12.16
C ILE A 299 -9.86 11.28 13.20
N VAL A 300 -10.41 10.08 13.18
CA VAL A 300 -11.44 9.64 14.13
C VAL A 300 -10.95 8.45 14.95
N PRO A 301 -11.42 8.28 16.20
CA PRO A 301 -11.12 7.08 16.98
C PRO A 301 -11.56 5.79 16.28
N PHE A 302 -10.85 4.69 16.54
CA PHE A 302 -11.28 3.36 16.11
C PHE A 302 -12.65 3.01 16.75
N ASN A 303 -13.44 2.20 16.05
CA ASN A 303 -14.70 1.62 16.54
C ASN A 303 -15.73 2.67 17.00
N ASN A 304 -15.72 3.87 16.42
CA ASN A 304 -16.55 4.98 16.89
C ASN A 304 -17.38 5.56 15.73
N ALA A 305 -18.51 4.93 15.45
CA ALA A 305 -19.45 5.39 14.42
C ALA A 305 -19.99 6.81 14.68
N PRO A 306 -20.32 7.23 15.94
CA PRO A 306 -20.71 8.61 16.20
C PRO A 306 -19.63 9.64 15.87
N ALA A 307 -18.36 9.38 16.20
CA ALA A 307 -17.26 10.28 15.84
C ALA A 307 -17.04 10.34 14.32
N LEU A 308 -17.14 9.19 13.64
CA LEU A 308 -17.08 9.11 12.18
C LEU A 308 -18.23 9.89 11.52
N ALA A 309 -19.45 9.75 12.03
CA ALA A 309 -20.62 10.50 11.60
C ALA A 309 -20.41 12.01 11.81
N SER A 310 -19.92 12.43 12.98
CA SER A 310 -19.64 13.84 13.25
C SER A 310 -18.61 14.40 12.25
N ALA A 311 -17.50 13.69 12.05
CA ALA A 311 -16.44 14.13 11.14
C ALA A 311 -16.95 14.30 9.70
N ILE A 312 -17.70 13.32 9.19
CA ILE A 312 -18.31 13.38 7.86
C ILE A 312 -19.34 14.51 7.82
N GLY A 313 -20.26 14.57 8.78
CA GLY A 313 -21.32 15.58 8.85
C GLY A 313 -20.80 17.01 8.84
N ASP A 314 -19.75 17.31 9.60
CA ASP A 314 -19.14 18.65 9.63
C ASP A 314 -18.57 19.06 8.27
N LEU A 315 -18.01 18.11 7.50
CA LEU A 315 -17.51 18.37 6.16
C LEU A 315 -18.67 18.52 5.17
N LEU A 316 -19.74 17.75 5.34
CA LEU A 316 -20.96 17.87 4.53
C LEU A 316 -21.73 19.17 4.78
N GLN A 317 -21.56 19.84 5.92
CA GLN A 317 -22.13 21.17 6.15
C GLN A 317 -21.45 22.26 5.31
N ARG A 318 -20.22 22.02 4.84
CA ARG A 318 -19.43 22.96 4.03
C ARG A 318 -18.80 22.25 2.84
N PRO A 319 -19.62 21.64 1.95
CA PRO A 319 -19.13 20.81 0.86
C PRO A 319 -18.29 21.63 -0.15
N GLU A 320 -18.47 22.94 -0.21
CA GLU A 320 -17.65 23.87 -0.99
C GLU A 320 -16.18 23.89 -0.55
N LYS A 321 -15.87 23.50 0.69
CA LYS A 321 -14.50 23.45 1.23
C LYS A 321 -13.78 22.13 0.97
N LEU A 322 -14.49 21.09 0.50
CA LEU A 322 -13.91 19.77 0.26
C LEU A 322 -12.76 19.84 -0.77
N ALA A 323 -12.93 20.62 -1.84
CA ALA A 323 -11.93 20.76 -2.89
C ALA A 323 -10.62 21.39 -2.38
N GLU A 324 -10.71 22.40 -1.52
CA GLU A 324 -9.53 23.06 -0.94
C GLU A 324 -8.79 22.14 0.05
N MET A 325 -9.52 21.46 0.93
CA MET A 325 -8.93 20.45 1.81
C MET A 325 -8.29 19.29 1.01
N GLY A 326 -8.94 18.90 -0.08
CA GLY A 326 -8.42 17.91 -1.02
C GLY A 326 -7.14 18.35 -1.75
N ARG A 327 -7.04 19.62 -2.15
CA ARG A 327 -5.81 20.20 -2.72
C ARG A 327 -4.65 20.11 -1.73
N LEU A 328 -4.88 20.49 -0.47
CA LEU A 328 -3.87 20.39 0.60
C LEU A 328 -3.47 18.92 0.88
N SER A 329 -4.44 18.01 0.87
CA SER A 329 -4.22 16.56 0.96
C SER A 329 -3.30 16.05 -0.16
N ARG A 330 -3.50 16.52 -1.40
CA ARG A 330 -2.65 16.17 -2.53
C ARG A 330 -1.23 16.72 -2.40
N GLU A 331 -1.07 17.97 -1.99
CA GLU A 331 0.26 18.55 -1.73
C GLU A 331 1.02 17.72 -0.71
N ARG A 332 0.34 17.32 0.37
CA ARG A 332 0.92 16.51 1.44
C ARG A 332 1.39 15.14 0.96
N VAL A 333 0.58 14.45 0.15
CA VAL A 333 0.98 13.12 -0.34
C VAL A 333 2.13 13.20 -1.35
N LEU A 334 2.15 14.23 -2.21
CA LEU A 334 3.25 14.44 -3.17
C LEU A 334 4.55 14.85 -2.48
N GLU A 335 4.49 15.65 -1.42
CA GLU A 335 5.65 16.00 -0.61
C GLU A 335 6.30 14.73 -0.01
N ARG A 336 5.49 13.83 0.56
CA ARG A 336 5.99 12.67 1.30
C ARG A 336 6.29 11.45 0.43
N PHE A 337 5.53 11.26 -0.64
CA PHE A 337 5.56 10.05 -1.46
C PHE A 337 5.73 10.33 -2.96
N GLY A 338 5.89 11.59 -3.36
CA GLY A 338 6.14 11.94 -4.76
C GLY A 338 7.50 11.44 -5.27
N PRO A 339 7.79 11.63 -6.56
CA PRO A 339 8.96 11.06 -7.22
C PRO A 339 10.30 11.39 -6.53
N LYS A 340 10.45 12.63 -6.06
CA LYS A 340 11.65 13.09 -5.34
C LYS A 340 11.84 12.33 -4.04
N ALA A 341 10.82 12.33 -3.17
CA ALA A 341 10.88 11.63 -1.89
C ALA A 341 11.09 10.12 -2.08
N PHE A 342 10.38 9.50 -3.03
CA PHE A 342 10.56 8.07 -3.34
C PHE A 342 12.01 7.75 -3.74
N ALA A 343 12.60 8.55 -4.63
CA ALA A 343 13.99 8.38 -5.06
C ALA A 343 14.99 8.64 -3.92
N GLU A 344 14.74 9.61 -3.04
CA GLU A 344 15.59 9.89 -1.87
C GLU A 344 15.65 8.70 -0.91
N HIS A 345 14.49 8.14 -0.53
CA HIS A 345 14.44 6.95 0.33
C HIS A 345 15.10 5.74 -0.34
N GLY A 346 14.83 5.53 -1.63
CA GLY A 346 15.44 4.44 -2.38
C GLY A 346 16.95 4.58 -2.51
N ASN A 347 17.47 5.77 -2.81
CA ASN A 347 18.91 6.00 -2.84
C ASN A 347 19.57 5.76 -1.48
N ALA A 348 18.94 6.19 -0.37
CA ALA A 348 19.43 5.90 0.98
C ALA A 348 19.52 4.39 1.27
N VAL A 349 18.60 3.59 0.72
CA VAL A 349 18.68 2.13 0.77
C VAL A 349 19.84 1.60 -0.06
N LEU A 350 19.98 2.05 -1.31
CA LEU A 350 21.01 1.57 -2.23
C LEU A 350 22.43 1.94 -1.79
N ASP A 351 22.61 3.10 -1.15
CA ASP A 351 23.89 3.54 -0.61
C ASP A 351 24.39 2.64 0.55
N ARG A 352 23.50 1.84 1.16
CA ARG A 352 23.87 0.83 2.16
C ARG A 352 24.15 -0.55 1.59
N LEU A 353 23.93 -0.77 0.29
CA LEU A 353 24.09 -2.07 -0.34
C LEU A 353 25.42 -2.18 -1.09
N PRO A 354 26.18 -3.26 -0.89
CA PRO A 354 27.39 -3.49 -1.67
C PRO A 354 27.05 -3.71 -3.14
N GLY A 355 27.89 -3.18 -4.05
CA GLY A 355 27.75 -3.37 -5.50
C GLY A 355 26.92 -2.30 -6.22
N PHE A 356 26.15 -1.48 -5.51
CA PHE A 356 25.57 -0.25 -6.07
C PHE A 356 26.59 0.89 -5.98
N THR A 357 26.83 1.60 -7.07
CA THR A 357 27.82 2.71 -7.12
C THR A 357 27.33 3.85 -6.23
N PRO A 358 28.01 4.35 -5.18
CA PRO A 358 27.49 5.46 -4.36
C PRO A 358 27.19 6.73 -5.18
N ARG A 359 26.25 7.56 -4.73
CA ARG A 359 26.02 8.86 -5.38
C ARG A 359 27.29 9.71 -5.22
N ARG A 360 27.85 10.27 -6.30
CA ARG A 360 28.76 11.40 -6.14
C ARG A 360 27.94 12.54 -5.56
N PRO A 361 28.37 13.20 -4.46
CA PRO A 361 27.71 14.40 -4.01
C PRO A 361 27.67 15.38 -5.19
N ALA A 362 26.52 16.01 -5.43
CA ALA A 362 26.46 17.10 -6.38
C ALA A 362 27.49 18.13 -5.91
N SER A 363 28.55 18.32 -6.68
CA SER A 363 29.45 19.46 -6.50
C SER A 363 28.57 20.69 -6.41
N GLY A 364 28.74 21.48 -5.34
CA GLY A 364 27.98 22.70 -5.10
C GLY A 364 27.90 23.52 -6.38
N ALA A 365 26.68 23.92 -6.74
CA ALA A 365 26.51 25.08 -7.59
C ALA A 365 26.90 26.28 -6.71
N ASP A 366 28.15 26.73 -6.89
CA ASP A 366 28.55 28.11 -6.60
C ASP A 366 27.93 29.05 -7.63
#